data_AF-A0A7C5REL8-F1
#
_entry.id   AF-A0A7C5REL8-F1
#
_cell.length_a   1.000
_cell.length_b   1.000
_cell.length_c   1.000
_cell.angle_alpha   90.00
_cell.angle_beta   90.00
_cell.angle_gamma   90.00
#
_symmetry.space_group_name_H-M   'P 1'
#
loop_
_entity.id
_entity.type
_entity.pdbx_description
1 polymer ?
#
loop_
_entity_poly.entity_id
_entity_poly.type
_entity_poly.pdbx_seq_one_letter_code
_entity_poly.pdbx_strand_id
1 'polypeptide(L)'
;MDRTHELLRPWTEGPFTLKEAAERYGEALVAEALRERILKPVMTRLGPVLVPASRGRVALGLTRHYTPRPAPLEDALLVRRQVEEMVQNGYRVLNRKGGRAVLEGHGERILVVGGAQRGLWESRPRRKDPLEATVGRVLVLVPEGQTVRRSRLRVEVREVALGSG
;
A
#
# COMPACT_ATOMS: atom_id res chain seq x y z
N MET A 1 5.10 24.47 7.59
CA MET A 1 5.48 23.13 7.07
C MET A 1 6.62 23.33 6.09
N ASP A 2 7.74 22.61 6.22
CA ASP A 2 8.85 22.68 5.27
C ASP A 2 8.39 22.16 3.90
N ARG A 3 8.76 22.86 2.81
CA ARG A 3 8.38 22.54 1.42
C ARG A 3 8.73 21.09 1.06
N THR A 4 9.82 20.57 1.63
CA THR A 4 10.22 19.16 1.41
C THR A 4 9.19 18.17 1.94
N HIS A 5 8.58 18.46 3.10
CA HIS A 5 7.53 17.62 3.67
C HIS A 5 6.26 17.62 2.81
N GLU A 6 5.92 18.76 2.22
CA GLU A 6 4.79 18.88 1.30
C GLU A 6 4.99 18.01 0.04
N LEU A 7 6.18 18.07 -0.56
CA LEU A 7 6.55 17.25 -1.72
C LEU A 7 6.64 15.74 -1.41
N LEU A 8 6.72 15.36 -0.12
CA LEU A 8 6.74 13.98 0.35
C LEU A 8 5.35 13.43 0.73
N ARG A 9 4.29 14.25 0.71
CA ARG A 9 2.93 13.81 1.06
C ARG A 9 2.46 12.57 0.29
N PRO A 10 2.70 12.45 -1.03
CA PRO A 10 2.36 11.24 -1.79
C PRO A 10 3.11 9.98 -1.37
N TRP A 11 4.08 10.06 -0.46
CA TRP A 11 4.71 8.89 0.15
C TRP A 11 4.26 8.69 1.60
N THR A 12 4.21 9.76 2.39
CA THR A 12 3.92 9.66 3.83
C THR A 12 2.48 9.26 4.12
N GLU A 13 1.54 9.63 3.27
CA GLU A 13 0.12 9.24 3.41
C GLU A 13 -0.15 7.80 2.91
N GLY A 14 0.84 7.17 2.27
CA GLY A 14 0.79 5.84 1.69
C GLY A 14 1.30 5.89 0.24
N PRO A 15 1.83 4.79 -0.32
CA PRO A 15 2.31 4.84 -1.70
C PRO A 15 1.14 5.07 -2.65
N PHE A 16 1.30 6.05 -3.54
CA PHE A 16 0.37 6.35 -4.63
C PHE A 16 1.03 6.03 -5.98
N THR A 17 0.21 5.66 -6.96
CA THR A 17 0.65 5.73 -8.36
C THR A 17 0.86 7.19 -8.77
N LEU A 18 1.63 7.41 -9.84
CA LEU A 18 1.82 8.73 -10.42
C LEU A 18 0.47 9.40 -10.75
N LYS A 19 -0.46 8.63 -11.33
CA LYS A 19 -1.82 9.07 -11.68
C LYS A 19 -2.63 9.45 -10.44
N GLU A 20 -2.71 8.57 -9.44
CA GLU A 20 -3.45 8.85 -8.21
C GLU A 20 -2.86 10.06 -7.46
N ALA A 21 -1.55 10.20 -7.45
CA ALA A 21 -0.89 11.33 -6.80
C ALA A 21 -1.22 12.64 -7.52
N ALA A 22 -1.22 12.65 -8.86
CA ALA A 22 -1.59 13.81 -9.64
C ALA A 22 -3.05 14.21 -9.42
N GLU A 23 -3.96 13.24 -9.40
CA GLU A 23 -5.38 13.45 -9.13
C GLU A 23 -5.64 13.99 -7.71
N ARG A 24 -4.88 13.52 -6.71
CA ARG A 24 -5.09 13.88 -5.29
C ARG A 24 -4.37 15.16 -4.86
N TYR A 25 -3.15 15.37 -5.32
CA TYR A 25 -2.28 16.48 -4.85
C TYR A 25 -2.02 17.54 -5.92
N GLY A 26 -2.50 17.32 -7.15
CA GLY A 26 -2.28 18.20 -8.29
C GLY A 26 -1.00 17.88 -9.07
N GLU A 27 -1.08 17.99 -10.39
CA GLU A 27 0.05 17.72 -11.31
C GLU A 27 1.28 18.59 -11.02
N ALA A 28 1.08 19.86 -10.67
CA ALA A 28 2.18 20.79 -10.40
C ALA A 28 3.05 20.33 -9.21
N LEU A 29 2.43 19.87 -8.13
CA LEU A 29 3.15 19.38 -6.93
C LEU A 29 3.93 18.11 -7.27
N VAL A 30 3.30 17.18 -7.99
CA VAL A 30 3.94 15.92 -8.39
C VAL A 30 5.11 16.18 -9.34
N ALA A 31 4.92 17.03 -10.35
CA ALA A 31 5.98 17.42 -11.29
C ALA A 31 7.16 18.08 -10.58
N GLU A 32 6.89 18.96 -9.60
CA GLU A 32 7.94 19.56 -8.77
C GLU A 32 8.68 18.51 -7.93
N ALA A 33 7.97 17.59 -7.27
CA ALA A 33 8.57 16.54 -6.46
C ALA A 33 9.51 15.64 -7.29
N LEU A 34 9.15 15.37 -8.55
CA LEU A 34 9.97 14.64 -9.50
C LEU A 34 11.18 15.46 -9.97
N ARG A 35 10.97 16.72 -10.36
CA ARG A 35 12.02 17.65 -10.82
C ARG A 35 13.08 17.86 -9.75
N GLU A 36 12.66 18.06 -8.50
CA GLU A 36 13.54 18.25 -7.34
C GLU A 36 14.18 16.95 -6.83
N ARG A 37 13.86 15.80 -7.44
CA ARG A 37 14.33 14.46 -7.02
C ARG A 37 13.99 14.17 -5.55
N ILE A 38 12.84 14.63 -5.09
CA ILE A 38 12.24 14.26 -3.80
C ILE A 38 11.54 12.91 -3.96
N LEU A 39 10.75 12.76 -5.02
CA LEU A 39 10.12 11.50 -5.42
C LEU A 39 10.68 11.01 -6.75
N LYS A 40 10.51 9.72 -7.02
CA LYS A 40 10.75 9.11 -8.33
C LYS A 40 9.73 8.00 -8.59
N PRO A 41 9.40 7.71 -9.85
CA PRO A 41 8.57 6.57 -10.19
C PRO A 41 9.37 5.25 -10.09
N VAL A 42 8.69 4.20 -9.64
CA VAL A 42 9.12 2.80 -9.77
C VAL A 42 8.01 2.05 -10.50
N MET A 43 8.35 1.37 -11.59
CA MET A 43 7.38 0.63 -12.39
C MET A 43 6.85 -0.59 -11.62
N THR A 44 5.52 -0.74 -11.63
CA THR A 44 4.80 -1.88 -11.06
C THR A 44 3.69 -2.32 -12.02
N ARG A 45 3.04 -3.46 -11.74
CA ARG A 45 1.86 -3.94 -12.48
C ARG A 45 0.64 -3.03 -12.32
N LEU A 46 0.60 -2.21 -11.27
CA LEU A 46 -0.46 -1.25 -10.98
C LEU A 46 -0.16 0.15 -11.55
N GLY A 47 0.91 0.28 -12.37
CA GLY A 47 1.43 1.53 -12.88
C GLY A 47 2.67 2.03 -12.13
N PRO A 48 3.24 3.20 -12.52
CA PRO A 48 4.40 3.78 -11.85
C PRO A 48 4.01 4.26 -10.45
N VAL A 49 4.64 3.74 -9.40
CA VAL A 49 4.42 4.13 -8.00
C VAL A 49 5.47 5.14 -7.57
N LEU A 50 5.04 6.23 -6.92
CA LEU A 50 5.95 7.22 -6.38
C LEU A 50 6.63 6.72 -5.11
N VAL A 51 7.96 6.79 -5.09
CA VAL A 51 8.78 6.46 -3.93
C VAL A 51 9.79 7.58 -3.65
N PRO A 52 10.30 7.70 -2.41
CA PRO A 52 11.35 8.65 -2.09
C PRO A 52 12.57 8.40 -2.97
N ALA A 53 12.99 9.45 -3.69
CA ALA A 53 14.27 9.52 -4.36
C ALA A 53 15.36 9.91 -3.35
N SER A 54 16.62 10.05 -3.78
CA SER A 54 17.75 10.23 -2.87
C SER A 54 17.58 11.41 -1.91
N ARG A 55 17.12 12.58 -2.36
CA ARG A 55 16.88 13.74 -1.49
C ARG A 55 15.69 13.51 -0.56
N GLY A 56 14.60 12.93 -1.07
CA GLY A 56 13.44 12.58 -0.25
C GLY A 56 13.76 11.57 0.85
N ARG A 57 14.64 10.60 0.59
CA ARG A 57 15.10 9.64 1.62
C ARG A 57 15.86 10.33 2.75
N VAL A 58 16.78 11.23 2.40
CA VAL A 58 17.54 12.01 3.39
C VAL A 58 16.60 12.83 4.26
N ALA A 59 15.60 13.48 3.66
CA ALA A 59 14.59 14.25 4.39
C ALA A 59 13.71 13.38 5.32
N LEU A 60 13.54 12.09 5.00
CA LEU A 60 12.87 11.11 5.86
C LEU A 60 13.80 10.45 6.90
N GLY A 61 15.07 10.84 6.98
CA GLY A 61 16.05 10.19 7.85
C GLY A 61 16.40 8.75 7.42
N LEU A 62 16.16 8.39 6.16
CA LEU A 62 16.40 7.05 5.60
C LEU A 62 17.73 6.97 4.86
N THR A 63 18.26 5.75 4.71
CA THR A 63 19.45 5.53 3.90
C THR A 63 19.19 5.88 2.43
N ARG A 64 20.13 6.61 1.81
CA ARG A 64 19.97 7.08 0.42
C ARG A 64 19.90 5.95 -0.62
N HIS A 65 20.34 4.74 -0.28
CA HIS A 65 20.54 3.63 -1.23
C HIS A 65 19.35 2.66 -1.36
N TYR A 66 18.38 2.69 -0.45
CA TYR A 66 17.27 1.73 -0.48
C TYR A 66 16.20 2.12 -1.52
N THR A 67 16.05 1.33 -2.59
CA THR A 67 14.87 1.42 -3.47
C THR A 67 13.94 0.24 -3.20
N PRO A 68 12.66 0.49 -2.86
CA PRO A 68 11.69 -0.59 -2.65
C PRO A 68 11.55 -1.44 -3.92
N ARG A 69 11.37 -2.76 -3.74
CA ARG A 69 11.06 -3.68 -4.85
C ARG A 69 9.59 -3.48 -5.30
N PRO A 70 9.26 -3.77 -6.57
CA PRO A 70 7.89 -3.59 -7.09
C PRO A 70 6.81 -4.34 -6.31
N ALA A 71 6.99 -5.63 -6.00
CA ALA A 71 5.94 -6.44 -5.34
C ALA A 71 5.51 -5.88 -3.96
N PRO A 72 6.43 -5.52 -3.03
CA PRO A 72 6.05 -4.83 -1.79
C PRO A 72 5.35 -3.49 -1.97
N LEU A 73 5.65 -2.75 -3.06
CA LEU A 73 4.94 -1.50 -3.37
C LEU A 73 3.51 -1.77 -3.83
N GLU A 74 3.31 -2.79 -4.65
CA GLU A 74 1.98 -3.22 -5.08
C GLU A 74 1.13 -3.65 -3.89
N ASP A 75 1.70 -4.45 -2.98
CA ASP A 75 1.02 -4.85 -1.74
C ASP A 75 0.60 -3.64 -0.90
N ALA A 76 1.52 -2.70 -0.69
CA ALA A 76 1.25 -1.49 0.09
C ALA A 76 0.20 -0.59 -0.58
N LEU A 77 0.23 -0.49 -1.90
CA LEU A 77 -0.76 0.27 -2.68
C LEU A 77 -2.15 -0.36 -2.56
N LEU A 78 -2.27 -1.68 -2.78
CA LEU A 78 -3.53 -2.42 -2.64
C LEU A 78 -4.12 -2.24 -1.23
N VAL A 79 -3.30 -2.42 -0.20
CA VAL A 79 -3.72 -2.23 1.19
C VAL A 79 -4.15 -0.79 1.46
N ARG A 80 -3.43 0.21 0.94
CA ARG A 80 -3.86 1.62 1.05
C ARG A 80 -5.25 1.84 0.46
N ARG A 81 -5.49 1.41 -0.78
CA ARG A 81 -6.80 1.58 -1.45
C ARG A 81 -7.91 0.97 -0.60
N GLN A 82 -7.68 -0.25 -0.14
CA GLN A 82 -8.67 -0.99 0.61
C GLN A 82 -8.96 -0.39 1.98
N VAL A 83 -7.91 0.08 2.67
CA VAL A 83 -8.05 0.75 3.96
C VAL A 83 -8.90 2.01 3.80
N GLU A 84 -8.68 2.81 2.75
CA GLU A 84 -9.50 4.02 2.53
C GLU A 84 -10.98 3.68 2.31
N GLU A 85 -11.28 2.68 1.49
CA GLU A 85 -12.65 2.20 1.29
C GLU A 85 -13.28 1.69 2.59
N MET A 86 -12.55 0.91 3.38
CA MET A 86 -13.06 0.40 4.66
C MET A 86 -13.27 1.53 5.68
N VAL A 87 -12.39 2.52 5.71
CA VAL A 87 -12.55 3.69 6.59
C VAL A 87 -13.81 4.48 6.22
N GLN A 88 -14.08 4.67 4.92
CA GLN A 88 -15.34 5.27 4.45
C GLN A 88 -16.58 4.44 4.89
N ASN A 89 -16.42 3.12 5.02
CA ASN A 89 -17.45 2.20 5.53
C ASN A 89 -17.45 2.02 7.06
N GLY A 90 -16.84 2.95 7.81
CA GLY A 90 -16.92 3.00 9.27
C GLY A 90 -15.90 2.15 10.03
N TYR A 91 -14.87 1.62 9.35
CA TYR A 91 -13.76 0.95 10.04
C TYR A 91 -12.73 1.95 10.56
N ARG A 92 -12.12 1.66 11.70
CA ARG A 92 -10.97 2.37 12.26
C ARG A 92 -9.68 1.61 11.98
N VAL A 93 -8.64 2.31 11.53
CA VAL A 93 -7.29 1.74 11.36
C VAL A 93 -6.62 1.65 12.73
N LEU A 94 -6.25 0.44 13.15
CA LEU A 94 -5.49 0.22 14.39
C LEU A 94 -3.98 0.16 14.13
N ASN A 95 -3.58 -0.37 12.98
CA ASN A 95 -2.18 -0.42 12.55
C ASN A 95 -2.12 -0.51 11.02
N ARG A 96 -1.14 0.15 10.40
CA ARG A 96 -0.85 0.03 8.96
C ARG A 96 0.66 0.08 8.75
N LYS A 97 1.22 -0.96 8.12
CA LYS A 97 2.65 -1.04 7.82
C LYS A 97 2.88 -1.74 6.49
N GLY A 98 3.29 -0.98 5.48
CA GLY A 98 3.54 -1.49 4.14
C GLY A 98 2.30 -2.22 3.59
N GLY A 99 2.50 -3.44 3.11
CA GLY A 99 1.45 -4.30 2.56
C GLY A 99 0.52 -4.97 3.59
N ARG A 100 0.35 -4.40 4.79
CA ARG A 100 -0.50 -4.96 5.85
C ARG A 100 -1.20 -3.87 6.64
N ALA A 101 -2.44 -4.13 7.03
CA ALA A 101 -3.21 -3.27 7.93
C ALA A 101 -4.15 -4.08 8.83
N VAL A 102 -4.30 -3.65 10.08
CA VAL A 102 -5.34 -4.14 10.99
C VAL A 102 -6.39 -3.05 11.15
N LEU A 103 -7.64 -3.40 10.91
CA LEU A 103 -8.79 -2.53 11.08
C LEU A 103 -9.79 -3.15 12.05
N GLU A 104 -10.57 -2.28 12.69
CA GLU A 104 -11.65 -2.64 13.62
C GLU A 104 -12.91 -1.89 13.25
N GLY A 105 -14.04 -2.58 13.20
CA GLY A 105 -15.33 -2.02 12.83
C GLY A 105 -16.40 -3.08 12.91
N HIS A 106 -17.66 -2.68 13.11
CA HIS A 106 -18.82 -3.58 13.11
C HIS A 106 -18.68 -4.79 14.05
N GLY A 107 -17.98 -4.63 15.19
CA GLY A 107 -17.75 -5.69 16.16
C GLY A 107 -16.68 -6.72 15.77
N GLU A 108 -15.94 -6.51 14.67
CA GLU A 108 -14.88 -7.40 14.24
C GLU A 108 -13.53 -6.70 14.03
N ARG A 109 -12.45 -7.52 14.02
CA ARG A 109 -11.11 -7.11 13.62
C ARG A 109 -10.68 -7.87 12.37
N ILE A 110 -10.25 -7.11 11.37
CA ILE A 110 -9.85 -7.61 10.06
C ILE A 110 -8.38 -7.29 9.82
N LEU A 111 -7.61 -8.30 9.41
CA LEU A 111 -6.27 -8.12 8.88
C LEU A 111 -6.34 -8.10 7.35
N VAL A 112 -5.98 -6.97 6.75
CA VAL A 112 -5.85 -6.79 5.31
C VAL A 112 -4.39 -6.96 4.91
N VAL A 113 -4.12 -7.82 3.92
CA VAL A 113 -2.75 -8.15 3.46
C VAL A 113 -2.68 -8.08 1.95
N GLY A 114 -1.65 -7.44 1.41
CA GLY A 114 -1.31 -7.53 0.00
C GLY A 114 -0.75 -8.91 -0.35
N GLY A 115 -1.24 -9.50 -1.43
CA GLY A 115 -0.86 -10.81 -1.94
C GLY A 115 -0.24 -10.76 -3.33
N ALA A 116 0.35 -9.63 -3.72
CA ALA A 116 1.00 -9.44 -5.02
C ALA A 116 2.16 -10.43 -5.23
N GLN A 117 2.83 -10.84 -4.15
CA GLN A 117 3.83 -11.91 -4.17
C GLN A 117 3.15 -13.29 -4.26
N ARG A 118 3.48 -14.07 -5.31
CA ARG A 118 2.94 -15.43 -5.53
C ARG A 118 3.15 -16.34 -4.31
N GLY A 119 2.15 -17.17 -4.02
CA GLY A 119 2.21 -18.22 -2.96
C GLY A 119 1.91 -17.73 -1.54
N LEU A 120 1.83 -16.41 -1.31
CA LEU A 120 1.57 -15.86 0.03
C LEU A 120 0.12 -16.09 0.51
N TRP A 121 -0.82 -16.27 -0.41
CA TRP A 121 -2.24 -16.56 -0.14
C TRP A 121 -2.56 -18.07 -0.09
N GLU A 122 -1.63 -18.95 -0.47
CA GLU A 122 -1.78 -20.41 -0.38
C GLU A 122 -1.77 -20.90 1.08
N SER A 123 -1.28 -20.06 2.00
CA SER A 123 -1.30 -20.28 3.44
C SER A 123 -1.88 -19.07 4.17
N ARG A 124 -2.45 -19.27 5.36
CA ARG A 124 -2.91 -18.15 6.19
C ARG A 124 -1.69 -17.26 6.53
N PRO A 125 -1.75 -15.95 6.27
CA PRO A 125 -0.66 -15.04 6.64
C PRO A 125 -0.30 -15.22 8.12
N ARG A 126 0.98 -15.44 8.41
CA ARG A 126 1.47 -15.48 9.80
C ARG A 126 1.17 -14.13 10.45
N ARG A 127 0.51 -14.16 11.60
CA ARG A 127 0.25 -13.00 12.45
C ARG A 127 1.56 -12.67 13.15
N LYS A 128 2.25 -11.63 12.68
CA LYS A 128 3.62 -11.31 13.10
C LYS A 128 3.65 -10.49 14.37
N ASP A 129 2.57 -9.75 14.66
CA ASP A 129 2.46 -8.89 15.83
C ASP A 129 1.25 -9.26 16.71
N PRO A 130 1.23 -8.83 17.99
CA PRO A 130 0.15 -9.15 18.92
C PRO A 130 -1.22 -8.65 18.47
N LEU A 131 -1.29 -7.54 17.74
CA LEU A 131 -2.56 -6.98 17.28
C LEU A 131 -3.15 -7.84 16.17
N GLU A 132 -2.33 -8.26 15.21
CA GLU A 132 -2.66 -9.24 14.19
C GLU A 132 -3.09 -10.57 14.81
N ALA A 133 -2.50 -10.96 15.95
CA ALA A 133 -2.88 -12.16 16.72
C ALA A 133 -4.36 -12.16 17.13
N THR A 134 -4.99 -10.98 17.29
CA THR A 134 -6.39 -10.83 17.74
C THR A 134 -7.42 -10.83 16.61
N VAL A 135 -7.02 -10.83 15.33
CA VAL A 135 -8.00 -10.68 14.24
C VAL A 135 -8.90 -11.90 14.10
N GLY A 136 -10.19 -11.68 13.82
CA GLY A 136 -11.15 -12.75 13.52
C GLY A 136 -11.09 -13.18 12.05
N ARG A 137 -10.85 -12.21 11.16
CA ARG A 137 -10.90 -12.37 9.70
C ARG A 137 -9.61 -11.88 9.04
N VAL A 138 -9.25 -12.52 7.93
CA VAL A 138 -8.09 -12.14 7.10
C VAL A 138 -8.54 -11.98 5.66
N LEU A 139 -8.21 -10.84 5.08
CA LEU A 139 -8.57 -10.42 3.75
C LEU A 139 -7.30 -10.22 2.93
N VAL A 140 -7.10 -11.06 1.92
CA VAL A 140 -5.91 -11.02 1.07
C VAL A 140 -6.28 -10.39 -0.27
N LEU A 141 -5.59 -9.30 -0.61
CA LEU A 141 -5.78 -8.55 -1.84
C LEU A 141 -4.79 -9.05 -2.88
N VAL A 142 -5.29 -9.68 -3.94
CA VAL A 142 -4.45 -10.12 -5.05
C VAL A 142 -4.74 -9.26 -6.28
N PRO A 143 -3.72 -8.89 -7.07
CA PRO A 143 -3.96 -8.25 -8.35
C PRO A 143 -4.73 -9.19 -9.29
N GLU A 144 -5.66 -8.63 -10.07
CA GLU A 144 -6.44 -9.35 -11.08
C GLU A 144 -5.55 -10.16 -12.04
N GLY A 145 -6.04 -11.32 -12.45
CA GLY A 145 -5.30 -12.25 -13.33
C GLY A 145 -4.25 -13.11 -12.63
N GLN A 146 -4.06 -12.98 -11.31
CA GLN A 146 -3.37 -14.01 -10.53
C GLN A 146 -4.32 -15.15 -10.19
N THR A 147 -4.02 -16.36 -10.68
CA THR A 147 -4.81 -17.57 -10.39
C THR A 147 -4.86 -17.82 -8.88
N VAL A 148 -6.01 -17.56 -8.25
CA VAL A 148 -6.28 -17.93 -6.87
C VAL A 148 -6.78 -19.37 -6.83
N ARG A 149 -5.96 -20.31 -6.40
CA ARG A 149 -6.47 -21.62 -5.98
C ARG A 149 -7.25 -21.39 -4.69
N ARG A 150 -8.56 -21.65 -4.68
CA ARG A 150 -9.41 -21.52 -3.49
C ARG A 150 -8.70 -22.17 -2.29
N SER A 151 -8.28 -21.33 -1.34
CA SER A 151 -7.59 -21.78 -0.14
C SER A 151 -8.55 -22.61 0.71
N ARG A 152 -8.08 -23.73 1.27
CA ARG A 152 -8.84 -24.53 2.26
C ARG A 152 -8.98 -23.83 3.61
N LEU A 153 -8.37 -22.66 3.79
CA LEU A 153 -8.36 -21.90 5.05
C LEU A 153 -9.40 -20.77 4.99
N ARG A 154 -9.95 -20.38 6.15
CA ARG A 154 -10.86 -19.21 6.33
C ARG A 154 -10.14 -17.88 6.03
N VAL A 155 -9.72 -17.69 4.78
CA VAL A 155 -9.07 -16.50 4.26
C VAL A 155 -9.91 -16.05 3.08
N GLU A 156 -10.41 -14.83 3.16
CA GLU A 156 -11.11 -14.23 2.04
C GLU A 156 -10.08 -13.66 1.08
N VAL A 157 -10.11 -14.13 -0.16
CA VAL A 157 -9.26 -13.60 -1.22
C VAL A 157 -10.12 -12.74 -2.11
N ARG A 158 -9.71 -11.49 -2.29
CA ARG A 158 -10.39 -10.56 -3.19
C ARG A 158 -9.42 -10.15 -4.28
N GLU A 159 -9.84 -10.37 -5.51
CA GLU A 159 -9.17 -9.82 -6.68
C GLU A 159 -9.42 -8.32 -6.74
N VAL A 160 -8.35 -7.57 -7.00
CA VAL A 160 -8.40 -6.12 -7.15
C VAL A 160 -7.98 -5.79 -8.56
N ALA A 161 -8.83 -5.04 -9.26
CA ALA A 161 -8.58 -4.62 -10.62
C ALA A 161 -7.21 -3.92 -10.74
N LEU A 162 -6.45 -4.32 -11.75
CA LEU A 162 -5.27 -3.60 -12.18
C LEU A 162 -5.78 -2.33 -12.86
N GLY A 163 -5.95 -1.25 -12.11
CA GLY A 163 -6.58 -0.01 -12.59
C GLY A 163 -6.12 0.38 -14.01
N SER A 164 -7.08 0.74 -14.86
CA SER A 164 -6.89 1.13 -16.25
C SER A 164 -5.87 2.28 -16.33
N GLY A 165 -4.79 2.04 -17.08
CA GLY A 165 -3.82 3.08 -17.47
C GLY A 165 -4.54 4.31 -18.00
#